data_AF-A0A174BPI4-F1
#
_entry.id   AF-A0A174BPI4-F1
#
_cell.length_a   1.000
_cell.length_b   1.000
_cell.length_c   1.000
_cell.angle_alpha   90.00
_cell.angle_beta   90.00
_cell.angle_gamma   90.00
#
_symmetry.space_group_name_H-M   'P 1'
#
loop_
_entity.id
_entity.type
_entity.pdbx_description
1 polymer ?
#
loop_
_entity_poly.entity_id
_entity_poly.type
_entity_poly.pdbx_seq_one_letter_code
_entity_poly.pdbx_strand_id
1 'polypeptide(L)'
;MDEEMRQPEEMVSVIDGKKVQEILVGRYLNVVIVDHTDFMKLMLKEDYRIRHNFMMLIGQWFICLSSSSEWDERNEGSVKLSCKLKPELSKTNLWPWVTYGDSAPNEVSVSGHQTESVERLFAAYLSKTEWEICNPFRQFLVAMQKEDRTLQQILTRFAVEWCDWVVKEEKEIQGESYRIASLIASVPSVLL
;
A
#
# COMPACT_ATOMS: atom_id res chain seq x y z
N MET A 1 -9.78 -29.87 20.90
CA MET A 1 -8.41 -29.34 21.00
C MET A 1 -8.03 -29.15 19.56
N ASP A 2 -8.49 -28.05 18.99
CA ASP A 2 -8.38 -27.81 17.56
C ASP A 2 -6.99 -27.25 17.32
N GLU A 3 -6.12 -28.09 16.77
CA GLU A 3 -4.89 -27.68 16.14
C GLU A 3 -5.30 -26.77 14.98
N GLU A 4 -5.45 -25.47 15.25
CA GLU A 4 -5.36 -24.45 14.21
C GLU A 4 -4.12 -24.79 13.40
N MET A 5 -4.33 -25.16 12.14
CA MET A 5 -3.28 -25.35 11.15
C MET A 5 -2.51 -24.02 11.04
N ARG A 6 -1.54 -23.82 11.95
CA ARG A 6 -0.63 -22.69 11.94
C ARG A 6 0.17 -22.84 10.66
N GLN A 7 -0.20 -22.06 9.64
CA GLN A 7 0.60 -22.01 8.42
C GLN A 7 2.03 -21.63 8.82
N PRO A 8 3.04 -22.29 8.23
CA PRO A 8 4.43 -22.04 8.61
C PRO A 8 4.79 -20.58 8.30
N GLU A 9 5.44 -19.92 9.26
CA GLU A 9 6.05 -18.62 9.00
C GLU A 9 7.13 -18.77 7.92
N GLU A 10 7.16 -17.83 6.98
CA GLU A 10 8.21 -17.75 5.97
C GLU A 10 9.12 -16.55 6.23
N MET A 11 10.43 -16.73 6.04
CA MET A 11 11.39 -15.62 6.08
C MET A 11 11.33 -14.86 4.76
N VAL A 12 11.07 -13.56 4.84
CA VAL A 12 10.88 -12.68 3.68
C VAL A 12 11.92 -11.59 3.68
N SER A 13 12.69 -11.49 2.60
CA SER A 13 13.55 -10.33 2.35
C SER A 13 12.70 -9.10 2.14
N VAL A 14 12.89 -8.09 2.99
CA VAL A 14 12.03 -6.89 2.98
C VAL A 14 12.20 -6.07 1.71
N ILE A 15 13.34 -6.20 1.01
CA ILE A 15 13.60 -5.50 -0.26
C ILE A 15 12.97 -6.20 -1.47
N ASP A 16 12.44 -7.42 -1.31
CA ASP A 16 11.72 -8.13 -2.35
C ASP A 16 10.29 -7.60 -2.46
N GLY A 17 10.15 -6.47 -3.16
CA GLY A 17 8.85 -5.80 -3.32
C GLY A 17 7.80 -6.68 -4.01
N LYS A 18 8.21 -7.67 -4.82
CA LYS A 18 7.28 -8.64 -5.41
C LYS A 18 6.73 -9.57 -4.33
N LYS A 19 7.58 -10.12 -3.48
CA LYS A 19 7.15 -11.00 -2.39
C LYS A 19 6.32 -10.26 -1.33
N VAL A 20 6.68 -9.01 -1.02
CA VAL A 20 5.87 -8.15 -0.13
C VAL A 20 4.48 -7.91 -0.73
N GLN A 21 4.39 -7.64 -2.03
CA GLN A 21 3.10 -7.49 -2.71
C GLN A 21 2.26 -8.77 -2.66
N GLU A 22 2.86 -9.93 -2.96
CA GLU A 22 2.18 -11.23 -2.92
C GLU A 22 1.55 -11.48 -1.54
N ILE A 23 2.30 -11.21 -0.46
CA ILE A 23 1.84 -11.42 0.91
C ILE A 23 0.76 -10.40 1.28
N LEU A 24 1.03 -9.11 1.09
CA LEU A 24 0.09 -8.06 1.48
C LEU A 24 -1.21 -8.15 0.69
N VAL A 25 -1.12 -8.17 -0.64
CA VAL A 25 -2.30 -8.07 -1.51
C VAL A 25 -2.86 -9.43 -1.84
N GLY A 26 -2.00 -10.35 -2.32
CA GLY A 26 -2.43 -11.67 -2.80
C GLY A 26 -2.93 -12.60 -1.70
N ARG A 27 -2.41 -12.47 -0.48
CA ARG A 27 -2.78 -13.31 0.67
C ARG A 27 -3.62 -12.56 1.70
N TYR A 28 -3.10 -11.47 2.27
CA TYR A 28 -3.73 -10.80 3.40
C TYR A 28 -5.00 -10.02 3.01
N LEU A 29 -4.88 -9.07 2.07
CA LEU A 29 -6.03 -8.25 1.65
C LEU A 29 -7.08 -9.03 0.85
N ASN A 30 -6.68 -10.12 0.20
CA ASN A 30 -7.57 -10.99 -0.59
C ASN A 30 -8.50 -11.89 0.26
N VAL A 31 -8.51 -11.73 1.60
CA VAL A 31 -9.44 -12.46 2.47
C VAL A 31 -10.73 -11.68 2.61
N VAL A 32 -11.78 -12.11 1.89
CA VAL A 32 -13.10 -11.45 1.80
C VAL A 32 -13.81 -11.23 3.14
N ILE A 33 -13.49 -12.03 4.18
CA ILE A 33 -14.19 -12.02 5.47
C ILE A 33 -13.48 -11.14 6.51
N VAL A 34 -12.25 -10.71 6.24
CA VAL A 34 -11.44 -9.99 7.24
C VAL A 34 -11.62 -8.49 7.08
N ASP A 35 -11.99 -7.83 8.19
CA ASP A 35 -11.91 -6.38 8.33
C ASP A 35 -10.44 -5.98 8.54
N HIS A 36 -9.90 -5.18 7.62
CA HIS A 36 -8.50 -4.74 7.64
C HIS A 36 -8.28 -3.49 8.51
N THR A 37 -9.30 -3.05 9.26
CA THR A 37 -9.22 -1.90 10.16
C THR A 37 -8.07 -2.02 11.17
N ASP A 38 -7.80 -3.20 11.72
CA ASP A 38 -6.71 -3.37 12.69
C ASP A 38 -5.33 -3.20 12.05
N PHE A 39 -5.17 -3.57 10.78
CA PHE A 39 -3.95 -3.25 10.01
C PHE A 39 -3.78 -1.74 9.87
N MET A 40 -4.85 -1.01 9.53
CA MET A 40 -4.81 0.45 9.41
C MET A 40 -4.47 1.11 10.76
N LYS A 41 -5.02 0.63 11.88
CA LYS A 41 -4.68 1.13 13.22
C LYS A 41 -3.21 0.94 13.56
N LEU A 42 -2.62 -0.19 13.18
CA LEU A 42 -1.20 -0.45 13.40
C LEU A 42 -0.34 0.48 12.53
N MET A 43 -0.62 0.54 11.23
CA MET A 43 0.07 1.45 10.30
C MET A 43 -0.03 2.92 10.71
N LEU A 44 -1.12 3.37 11.33
CA LEU A 44 -1.24 4.74 11.85
C LEU A 44 -0.32 5.02 13.05
N LYS A 45 0.05 4.00 13.83
CA LYS A 45 0.95 4.13 14.99
C LYS A 45 2.43 4.12 14.60
N GLU A 46 2.75 3.63 13.40
CA GLU A 46 4.11 3.63 12.87
C GLU A 46 4.70 5.04 12.76
N ASP A 47 6.02 5.14 12.65
CA ASP A 47 6.71 6.42 12.48
C ASP A 47 6.16 7.19 11.25
N TYR A 48 6.07 8.52 11.36
CA TYR A 48 5.50 9.37 10.30
C TYR A 48 6.17 9.17 8.94
N ARG A 49 7.44 8.76 8.92
CA ARG A 49 8.22 8.49 7.70
C ARG A 49 7.74 7.21 6.99
N ILE A 50 7.39 6.14 7.72
CA ILE A 50 6.74 4.94 7.16
C ILE A 50 5.40 5.33 6.55
N ARG A 51 4.59 6.09 7.29
CA ARG A 51 3.27 6.53 6.80
C ARG A 51 3.39 7.42 5.56
N HIS A 52 4.39 8.31 5.53
CA HIS A 52 4.72 9.12 4.35
C HIS A 52 5.11 8.25 3.16
N ASN A 53 6.03 7.30 3.35
CA ASN A 53 6.46 6.37 2.30
C ASN A 53 5.28 5.52 1.79
N PHE A 54 4.35 5.13 2.67
CA PHE A 54 3.13 4.46 2.26
C PHE A 54 2.25 5.35 1.38
N MET A 55 2.09 6.63 1.73
CA MET A 55 1.36 7.59 0.90
C MET A 55 2.02 7.81 -0.47
N MET A 56 3.35 7.80 -0.54
CA MET A 56 4.07 7.85 -1.83
C MET A 56 3.77 6.63 -2.69
N LEU A 57 3.81 5.42 -2.10
CA LEU A 57 3.44 4.17 -2.78
C LEU A 57 2.00 4.23 -3.31
N ILE A 58 1.04 4.72 -2.50
CA ILE A 58 -0.36 4.87 -2.91
C ILE A 58 -0.48 5.84 -4.10
N GLY A 59 0.14 7.01 -4.02
CA GLY A 59 0.13 7.98 -5.13
C GLY A 59 0.69 7.39 -6.42
N GLN A 60 1.79 6.63 -6.32
CA GLN A 60 2.39 5.96 -7.47
C GLN A 60 1.50 4.83 -8.02
N TRP A 61 0.80 4.09 -7.16
CA TRP A 61 -0.16 3.08 -7.57
C TRP A 61 -1.26 3.68 -8.47
N PHE A 62 -1.86 4.80 -8.06
CA PHE A 62 -2.86 5.49 -8.88
C PHE A 62 -2.27 5.99 -10.22
N ILE A 63 -1.03 6.49 -10.26
CA ILE A 63 -0.38 6.86 -11.53
C ILE A 63 -0.16 5.63 -12.42
N CYS A 64 0.33 4.52 -11.86
CA CYS A 64 0.53 3.25 -12.57
C CYS A 64 -0.79 2.70 -13.14
N LEU A 65 -1.85 2.68 -12.33
CA LEU A 65 -3.16 2.14 -12.71
C LEU A 65 -3.85 3.02 -13.77
N SER A 66 -3.68 4.36 -13.70
CA SER A 66 -4.20 5.30 -14.72
C SER A 66 -3.62 5.08 -16.11
N SER A 67 -2.49 4.39 -16.20
CA SER A 67 -1.80 4.10 -17.46
C SER A 67 -2.09 2.69 -17.97
N SER A 68 -2.97 1.94 -17.30
CA SER A 68 -3.36 0.59 -17.74
C SER A 68 -4.22 0.67 -19.01
N SER A 69 -3.74 0.03 -20.08
CA SER A 69 -4.49 -0.17 -21.31
C SER A 69 -5.44 -1.37 -21.25
N GLU A 70 -5.27 -2.24 -20.26
CA GLU A 70 -6.05 -3.47 -20.09
C GLU A 70 -6.83 -3.41 -18.79
N TRP A 71 -8.15 -3.29 -18.89
CA TRP A 71 -9.08 -3.29 -17.77
C TRP A 71 -10.40 -3.94 -18.18
N ASP A 72 -11.15 -4.41 -17.19
CA ASP A 72 -12.49 -4.96 -17.38
C ASP A 72 -13.44 -4.48 -16.27
N GLU A 73 -14.67 -4.98 -16.25
CA GLU A 73 -15.70 -4.59 -15.28
C GLU A 73 -15.27 -4.71 -13.80
N ARG A 74 -14.28 -5.56 -13.50
CA ARG A 74 -13.80 -5.77 -12.12
C ARG A 74 -12.94 -4.61 -11.62
N ASN A 75 -12.21 -3.91 -12.49
CA ASN A 75 -11.36 -2.79 -12.07
C ASN A 75 -11.60 -1.48 -12.84
N GLU A 76 -12.59 -1.43 -13.72
CA GLU A 76 -12.94 -0.24 -14.50
C GLU A 76 -13.10 1.00 -13.60
N GLY A 77 -13.80 0.84 -12.48
CA GLY A 77 -13.98 1.89 -11.50
C GLY A 77 -12.66 2.43 -10.93
N SER A 78 -11.77 1.51 -10.52
CA SER A 78 -10.43 1.84 -10.03
C SER A 78 -9.58 2.57 -11.08
N VAL A 79 -9.67 2.17 -12.35
CA VAL A 79 -8.98 2.84 -13.46
C VAL A 79 -9.56 4.24 -13.71
N LYS A 80 -10.89 4.40 -13.75
CA LYS A 80 -11.55 5.72 -13.91
C LYS A 80 -11.17 6.68 -12.78
N LEU A 81 -11.19 6.21 -11.53
CA LEU A 81 -10.71 6.96 -10.38
C LEU A 81 -9.25 7.39 -10.56
N SER A 82 -8.38 6.45 -10.93
CA SER A 82 -6.96 6.71 -11.17
C SER A 82 -6.72 7.75 -12.26
N CYS A 83 -7.44 7.66 -13.38
CA CYS A 83 -7.39 8.63 -14.48
C CYS A 83 -7.81 10.03 -14.03
N LYS A 84 -8.81 10.14 -13.14
CA LYS A 84 -9.25 11.42 -12.57
C LYS A 84 -8.22 12.02 -11.61
N LEU A 85 -7.53 11.19 -10.83
CA LEU A 85 -6.52 11.62 -9.86
C LEU A 85 -5.16 11.98 -10.51
N LYS A 86 -4.82 11.31 -11.62
CA LYS A 86 -3.51 11.45 -12.30
C LYS A 86 -3.05 12.90 -12.52
N PRO A 87 -3.87 13.85 -13.01
CA PRO A 87 -3.42 15.21 -13.27
C PRO A 87 -2.94 15.94 -12.02
N GLU A 88 -3.58 15.71 -10.87
CA GLU A 88 -3.20 16.35 -9.60
C GLU A 88 -2.04 15.59 -8.93
N LEU A 89 -2.06 14.25 -8.94
CA LEU A 89 -0.95 13.44 -8.42
C LEU A 89 0.37 13.69 -9.18
N SER A 90 0.30 13.94 -10.49
CA SER A 90 1.49 14.25 -11.30
C SER A 90 2.12 15.62 -10.99
N LYS A 91 1.39 16.51 -10.30
CA LYS A 91 1.92 17.79 -9.78
C LYS A 91 2.53 17.65 -8.39
N THR A 92 2.23 16.55 -7.70
CA THR A 92 2.75 16.25 -6.36
C THR A 92 4.11 15.57 -6.48
N ASN A 93 5.02 15.86 -5.57
CA ASN A 93 6.34 15.26 -5.60
C ASN A 93 6.27 13.90 -4.90
N LEU A 94 6.08 12.82 -5.68
CA LEU A 94 6.06 11.45 -5.14
C LEU A 94 7.46 10.90 -4.84
N TRP A 95 8.41 11.82 -4.58
CA TRP A 95 9.85 11.68 -4.35
C TRP A 95 10.35 12.88 -3.54
N PRO A 96 11.44 12.81 -2.74
CA PRO A 96 12.10 11.61 -2.25
C PRO A 96 11.27 10.99 -1.12
N TRP A 97 11.26 9.66 -1.06
CA TRP A 97 10.88 8.93 0.14
C TRP A 97 11.85 9.26 1.27
N VAL A 98 11.35 9.19 2.50
CA VAL A 98 12.17 9.46 3.66
C VAL A 98 13.01 8.23 3.98
N THR A 99 14.33 8.43 4.01
CA THR A 99 15.30 7.39 4.36
C THR A 99 15.44 7.27 5.88
N TYR A 100 15.68 6.05 6.34
CA TYR A 100 15.97 5.77 7.73
C TYR A 100 17.49 5.63 7.93
N GLY A 101 18.02 6.32 8.95
CA GLY A 101 19.42 6.17 9.35
C GLY A 101 19.69 4.86 10.10
N ASP A 102 18.67 4.30 10.75
CA ASP A 102 18.72 2.97 11.38
C ASP A 102 18.21 1.92 10.39
N SER A 103 18.94 0.81 10.27
CA SER A 103 18.59 -0.26 9.35
C SER A 103 17.39 -1.05 9.87
N ALA A 104 16.23 -0.87 9.22
CA ALA A 104 15.15 -1.86 9.32
C ALA A 104 15.70 -3.28 9.02
N PRO A 105 15.11 -4.34 9.58
CA PRO A 105 15.63 -5.70 9.41
C PRO A 105 15.68 -6.07 7.93
N ASN A 106 16.71 -6.81 7.50
CA ASN A 106 16.83 -7.29 6.11
C ASN A 106 15.75 -8.32 5.77
N GLU A 107 15.35 -9.11 6.76
CA GLU A 107 14.37 -10.17 6.62
C GLU A 107 13.41 -10.16 7.81
N VAL A 108 12.15 -10.51 7.56
CA VAL A 108 11.10 -10.61 8.58
C VAL A 108 10.47 -12.00 8.48
N SER A 109 10.20 -12.64 9.62
CA SER A 109 9.40 -13.87 9.68
C SER A 109 7.91 -13.51 9.59
N VAL A 110 7.21 -14.10 8.60
CA VAL A 110 5.86 -13.65 8.24
C VAL A 110 4.86 -14.80 8.20
N SER A 111 3.76 -14.62 8.91
CA SER A 111 2.50 -15.35 8.76
C SER A 111 1.53 -14.50 7.94
N GLY A 112 1.33 -14.87 6.67
CA GLY A 112 0.60 -14.06 5.68
C GLY A 112 -0.89 -13.81 5.95
N HIS A 113 -1.43 -14.36 7.02
CA HIS A 113 -2.83 -14.17 7.45
C HIS A 113 -2.94 -13.44 8.81
N GLN A 114 -1.82 -13.20 9.49
CA GLN A 114 -1.80 -12.53 10.78
C GLN A 114 -1.50 -11.04 10.59
N THR A 115 -2.45 -10.19 10.97
CA THR A 115 -2.38 -8.73 10.81
C THR A 115 -1.07 -8.11 11.31
N GLU A 116 -0.65 -8.39 12.55
CA GLU A 116 0.60 -7.88 13.13
C GLU A 116 1.86 -8.40 12.43
N SER A 117 1.78 -9.56 11.77
CA SER A 117 2.93 -10.13 11.06
C SER A 117 3.08 -9.49 9.69
N VAL A 118 1.97 -9.31 8.96
CA VAL A 118 1.94 -8.65 7.66
C VAL A 118 2.25 -7.17 7.79
N GLU A 119 1.75 -6.50 8.83
CA GLU A 119 2.05 -5.11 9.12
C GLU A 119 3.55 -4.90 9.37
N ARG A 120 4.17 -5.69 10.25
CA ARG A 120 5.62 -5.62 10.49
C ARG A 120 6.46 -5.79 9.23
N LEU A 121 6.08 -6.73 8.34
CA LEU A 121 6.73 -6.89 7.05
C LEU A 121 6.62 -5.61 6.21
N PHE A 122 5.41 -5.06 6.14
CA PHE A 122 5.13 -3.90 5.29
C PHE A 122 5.79 -2.63 5.82
N ALA A 123 5.75 -2.38 7.14
CA ALA A 123 6.46 -1.29 7.79
C ALA A 123 7.98 -1.41 7.57
N ALA A 124 8.55 -2.61 7.68
CA ALA A 124 9.96 -2.85 7.40
C ALA A 124 10.30 -2.59 5.92
N TYR A 125 9.45 -3.01 4.98
CA TYR A 125 9.61 -2.72 3.54
C TYR A 125 9.61 -1.21 3.27
N LEU A 126 8.64 -0.47 3.84
CA LEU A 126 8.52 0.98 3.70
C LEU A 126 9.67 1.74 4.37
N SER A 127 10.34 1.14 5.35
CA SER A 127 11.50 1.71 6.05
C SER A 127 12.82 1.44 5.33
N LYS A 128 12.92 0.32 4.60
CA LYS A 128 14.14 -0.13 3.91
C LYS A 128 14.30 0.57 2.57
N THR A 129 14.88 1.76 2.62
CA THR A 129 15.25 2.51 1.42
C THR A 129 16.77 2.69 1.30
N GLU A 130 17.49 1.62 0.94
CA GLU A 130 18.90 1.69 0.48
C GLU A 130 19.03 2.22 -0.97
N TRP A 131 18.03 2.95 -1.45
CA TRP A 131 17.88 3.24 -2.87
C TRP A 131 18.07 4.73 -3.16
N GLU A 132 19.31 5.22 -3.00
CA GLU A 132 19.68 6.59 -3.40
C GLU A 132 19.49 6.83 -4.91
N ILE A 133 19.30 5.78 -5.72
CA ILE A 133 19.38 5.86 -7.19
C ILE A 133 18.15 5.26 -7.91
N CYS A 134 17.23 4.56 -7.23
CA CYS A 134 16.06 3.97 -7.90
C CYS A 134 14.79 3.91 -7.04
N ASN A 135 13.63 3.75 -7.70
CA ASN A 135 12.34 3.68 -7.03
C ASN A 135 12.18 2.36 -6.22
N PRO A 136 12.09 2.41 -4.87
CA PRO A 136 12.02 1.24 -3.99
C PRO A 136 10.72 0.46 -4.19
N PHE A 137 9.69 1.13 -4.69
CA PHE A 137 8.37 0.56 -4.92
C PHE A 137 8.22 -0.06 -6.30
N ARG A 138 9.22 0.06 -7.17
CA ARG A 138 9.12 -0.40 -8.56
C ARG A 138 8.77 -1.88 -8.65
N GLN A 139 9.39 -2.75 -7.85
CA GLN A 139 9.10 -4.19 -7.90
C GLN A 139 7.67 -4.49 -7.46
N PHE A 140 7.21 -3.86 -6.37
CA PHE A 140 5.84 -3.98 -5.88
C PHE A 140 4.83 -3.51 -6.93
N LEU A 141 5.03 -2.32 -7.49
CA LEU A 141 4.11 -1.72 -8.47
C LEU A 141 4.05 -2.51 -9.77
N VAL A 142 5.20 -2.98 -10.27
CA VAL A 142 5.25 -3.84 -11.48
C VAL A 142 4.56 -5.18 -11.23
N ALA A 143 4.68 -5.75 -10.03
CA ALA A 143 3.96 -6.97 -9.66
C ALA A 143 2.44 -6.71 -9.65
N MET A 144 1.99 -5.65 -8.95
CA MET A 144 0.57 -5.26 -8.92
C MET A 144 -0.04 -5.01 -10.29
N GLN A 145 0.68 -4.38 -11.23
CA GLN A 145 0.17 -4.14 -12.59
C GLN A 145 -0.10 -5.44 -13.37
N LYS A 146 0.58 -6.54 -13.02
CA LYS A 146 0.43 -7.86 -13.63
C LYS A 146 -0.60 -8.75 -12.94
N GLU A 147 -1.04 -8.38 -11.75
CA GLU A 147 -2.08 -9.12 -11.02
C GLU A 147 -3.42 -9.07 -11.73
N ASP A 148 -4.29 -10.01 -11.35
CA ASP A 148 -5.66 -10.00 -11.81
C ASP A 148 -6.41 -8.74 -11.36
N ARG A 149 -7.47 -8.41 -12.10
CA ARG A 149 -8.22 -7.16 -11.94
C ARG A 149 -8.91 -7.06 -10.58
N THR A 150 -9.27 -8.19 -9.96
CA THR A 150 -9.85 -8.22 -8.61
C THR A 150 -8.82 -7.78 -7.58
N LEU A 151 -7.60 -8.31 -7.62
CA LEU A 151 -6.51 -7.89 -6.71
C LEU A 151 -6.15 -6.41 -6.87
N GLN A 152 -6.16 -5.90 -8.10
CA GLN A 152 -5.96 -4.47 -8.36
C GLN A 152 -7.08 -3.60 -7.75
N GLN A 153 -8.34 -4.05 -7.85
CA GLN A 153 -9.47 -3.37 -7.22
C GLN A 153 -9.35 -3.42 -5.70
N ILE A 154 -8.97 -4.56 -5.11
CA ILE A 154 -8.77 -4.74 -3.66
C ILE A 154 -7.74 -3.76 -3.13
N LEU A 155 -6.55 -3.68 -3.74
CA LEU A 155 -5.54 -2.71 -3.32
C LEU A 155 -6.04 -1.27 -3.46
N THR A 156 -6.78 -0.96 -4.53
CA THR A 156 -7.29 0.39 -4.76
C THR A 156 -8.33 0.79 -3.72
N ARG A 157 -9.25 -0.12 -3.36
CA ARG A 157 -10.24 0.11 -2.31
C ARG A 157 -9.57 0.31 -0.96
N PHE A 158 -8.64 -0.58 -0.61
CA PHE A 158 -7.85 -0.45 0.61
C PHE A 158 -7.09 0.89 0.66
N ALA A 159 -6.49 1.33 -0.44
CA ALA A 159 -5.80 2.61 -0.52
C ALA A 159 -6.73 3.82 -0.31
N VAL A 160 -7.95 3.78 -0.86
CA VAL A 160 -8.96 4.83 -0.62
C VAL A 160 -9.42 4.84 0.84
N GLU A 161 -9.72 3.68 1.41
CA GLU A 161 -10.11 3.56 2.82
C GLU A 161 -9.01 4.06 3.76
N TRP A 162 -7.75 3.74 3.47
CA TRP A 162 -6.59 4.29 4.18
C TRP A 162 -6.54 5.83 4.09
N CYS A 163 -6.77 6.41 2.92
CA CYS A 163 -6.78 7.87 2.75
C CYS A 163 -7.90 8.53 3.57
N ASP A 164 -9.09 7.93 3.61
CA ASP A 164 -10.18 8.39 4.47
C ASP A 164 -9.82 8.33 5.95
N TRP A 165 -9.10 7.29 6.39
CA TRP A 165 -8.58 7.16 7.75
C TRP A 165 -7.58 8.27 8.07
N VAL A 166 -6.60 8.50 7.20
CA VAL A 166 -5.59 9.56 7.36
C VAL A 166 -6.27 10.92 7.49
N VAL A 167 -7.26 11.24 6.66
CA VAL A 167 -7.98 12.52 6.72
C VAL A 167 -8.79 12.70 8.01
N LYS A 168 -9.32 11.61 8.57
CA LYS A 168 -10.10 11.64 9.83
C LYS A 168 -9.21 11.72 11.07
N GLU A 169 -8.13 10.96 11.09
CA GLU A 169 -7.33 10.70 12.29
C GLU A 169 -6.06 11.56 12.39
N GLU A 170 -5.44 11.93 11.26
CA GLU A 170 -4.24 12.79 11.29
C GLU A 170 -4.61 14.27 11.42
N LYS A 171 -4.08 14.91 12.47
CA LYS A 171 -4.23 16.35 12.74
C LYS A 171 -3.15 17.20 12.08
N GLU A 172 -2.20 16.60 11.36
CA GLU A 172 -1.13 17.33 10.66
C GLU A 172 -1.62 17.79 9.28
N ILE A 173 -2.35 18.91 9.27
CA ILE A 173 -3.11 19.44 8.13
C ILE A 173 -2.21 19.91 6.94
N GLN A 174 -0.88 19.79 7.00
CA GLN A 174 0.01 20.48 6.06
C GLN A 174 1.09 19.63 5.36
N GLY A 175 1.27 18.35 5.72
CA GLY A 175 2.24 17.46 5.07
C GLY A 175 1.81 17.00 3.66
N GLU A 176 2.77 16.66 2.81
CA GLU A 176 2.49 16.12 1.46
C GLU A 176 1.65 14.83 1.50
N SER A 177 1.92 13.97 2.49
CA SER A 177 1.12 12.78 2.79
C SER A 177 -0.37 13.08 2.97
N TYR A 178 -0.68 14.08 3.81
CA TYR A 178 -2.05 14.50 4.09
C TYR A 178 -2.72 15.12 2.86
N ARG A 179 -1.98 15.86 2.02
CA ARG A 179 -2.50 16.41 0.76
C ARG A 179 -2.88 15.32 -0.23
N ILE A 180 -2.05 14.29 -0.38
CA ILE A 180 -2.36 13.12 -1.21
C ILE A 180 -3.60 12.40 -0.68
N ALA A 181 -3.65 12.15 0.62
CA ALA A 181 -4.79 11.49 1.25
C ALA A 181 -6.08 12.30 1.05
N SER A 182 -6.05 13.61 1.29
CA SER A 182 -7.18 14.52 1.09
C SER A 182 -7.65 14.57 -0.36
N LEU A 183 -6.71 14.60 -1.31
CA LEU A 183 -7.03 14.56 -2.74
C LEU A 183 -7.78 13.28 -3.11
N ILE A 184 -7.28 12.12 -2.67
CA ILE A 184 -7.87 10.82 -2.95
C ILE A 184 -9.24 10.69 -2.28
N ALA A 185 -9.34 11.03 -1.00
CA ALA A 185 -10.59 11.01 -0.22
C ALA A 185 -11.66 11.98 -0.74
N SER A 186 -11.25 13.06 -1.42
CA SER A 186 -12.19 14.03 -2.02
C SER A 186 -12.94 13.48 -3.23
N VAL A 187 -12.48 12.38 -3.83
CA VAL A 187 -13.13 11.77 -4.99
C VAL A 187 -14.17 10.76 -4.50
N PRO A 188 -15.45 10.87 -4.92
CA PRO A 188 -16.49 9.96 -4.48
C PRO A 188 -16.11 8.49 -4.72
N SER A 189 -16.15 7.69 -3.66
CA SER A 189 -15.93 6.24 -3.68
C SER A 189 -16.98 5.48 -4.50
N VAL A 190 -18.06 6.16 -4.94
CA VAL A 190 -19.06 5.65 -5.90
C VAL A 190 -18.43 5.24 -7.24
N LEU A 191 -17.17 5.61 -7.48
CA LEU A 191 -16.38 5.15 -8.62
C LEU A 191 -15.68 3.79 -8.39
N LEU A 192 -15.83 3.10 -7.26
CA LEU A 192 -15.12 1.84 -6.93
C LEU A 192 -16.02 0.62 -6.74
#